data_AF-A0A7S1F6Q7-F1
#
_entry.id   AF-A0A7S1F6Q7-F1
#
_cell.length_a   1.000
_cell.length_b   1.000
_cell.length_c   1.000
_cell.angle_alpha   90.00
_cell.angle_beta   90.00
_cell.angle_gamma   90.00
#
_symmetry.space_group_name_H-M   'P 1'
#
loop_
_entity.id
_entity.type
_entity.pdbx_description
1 polymer ?
#
loop_
_entity_poly.entity_id
_entity_poly.type
_entity_poly.pdbx_seq_one_letter_code
_entity_poly.pdbx_strand_id
1 'polypeptide(L)'
;SSASVPVIGACSHGQGLLSRLKMPQRKPKEEQVALQGGLCLGCKERLSVTLFSAPPYCHFTNCCYCDNCHKGDMRVIPARVAERWDFDQRRVCQEAAKFLDANRTHPFIPISRILQTKVPSQAVLRKVHYLRLGLTKIKDILRERQCDFLDPFSNVVASMLE
;
A
#
# COMPACT_ATOMS: atom_id res chain seq x y z
N SER A 1 -19.43 -8.90 -27.30
CA SER A 1 -18.40 -7.89 -26.97
C SER A 1 -18.71 -7.30 -25.60
N SER A 2 -18.29 -8.00 -24.55
CA SER A 2 -18.48 -7.59 -23.16
C SER A 2 -17.16 -7.87 -22.45
N ALA A 3 -16.29 -6.86 -22.43
CA ALA A 3 -15.09 -6.91 -21.62
C ALA A 3 -15.51 -6.93 -20.15
N SER A 4 -15.43 -8.10 -19.53
CA SER A 4 -15.61 -8.30 -18.11
C SER A 4 -14.56 -7.47 -17.38
N VAL A 5 -14.96 -6.32 -16.85
CA VAL A 5 -14.18 -5.53 -15.91
C VAL A 5 -13.94 -6.43 -14.69
N PRO A 6 -12.69 -6.62 -14.23
CA PRO A 6 -12.44 -7.43 -13.05
C PRO A 6 -13.16 -6.77 -11.87
N VAL A 7 -14.14 -7.47 -11.30
CA VAL A 7 -14.73 -7.10 -10.02
C VAL A 7 -13.57 -7.09 -9.03
N ILE A 8 -13.09 -5.90 -8.68
CA ILE A 8 -12.06 -5.73 -7.65
C ILE A 8 -12.74 -6.18 -6.35
N GLY A 9 -12.45 -7.44 -6.01
CA GLY A 9 -12.98 -8.13 -4.85
C GLY A 9 -12.75 -7.32 -3.60
N ALA A 10 -13.69 -7.48 -2.67
CA ALA A 10 -13.66 -6.91 -1.34
C ALA A 10 -12.24 -6.98 -0.72
N CYS A 11 -11.90 -5.99 0.10
CA CYS A 11 -10.67 -5.96 0.89
C CYS A 11 -10.49 -7.15 1.86
N SER A 12 -11.30 -8.21 1.76
CA SER A 12 -11.42 -9.25 2.76
C SER A 12 -10.28 -10.28 2.79
N HIS A 13 -9.39 -10.37 1.79
CA HIS A 13 -8.48 -11.53 1.75
C HIS A 13 -7.05 -11.29 1.25
N GLY A 14 -6.45 -10.09 1.40
CA GLY A 14 -4.98 -9.90 1.28
C GLY A 14 -4.29 -10.31 -0.05
N GLN A 15 -5.01 -10.91 -1.00
CA GLN A 15 -4.48 -11.38 -2.26
C GLN A 15 -4.63 -10.24 -3.27
N GLY A 16 -3.48 -9.69 -3.68
CA GLY A 16 -3.40 -8.54 -4.58
C GLY A 16 -2.67 -7.33 -4.00
N LEU A 17 -1.87 -7.46 -2.93
CA LEU A 17 -1.11 -6.32 -2.41
C LEU A 17 -0.15 -5.72 -3.46
N LEU A 18 0.44 -6.58 -4.30
CA LEU A 18 1.31 -6.16 -5.40
C LEU A 18 0.56 -5.46 -6.54
N SER A 19 -0.71 -5.83 -6.81
CA SER A 19 -1.51 -5.12 -7.83
C SER A 19 -1.94 -3.74 -7.34
N ARG A 20 -2.00 -3.53 -6.01
CA ARG A 20 -2.29 -2.23 -5.37
C ARG A 20 -1.10 -1.26 -5.35
N LEU A 21 0.11 -1.72 -5.72
CA LEU A 21 1.27 -0.85 -5.83
C LEU A 21 1.34 -0.04 -7.12
N LYS A 22 0.55 -0.40 -8.14
CA LYS A 22 0.42 0.43 -9.33
C LYS A 22 -0.53 1.59 -9.03
N MET A 23 -0.09 2.82 -9.28
CA MET A 23 -0.98 3.98 -9.19
C MET A 23 -1.74 4.20 -10.50
N PRO A 24 -3.05 3.91 -10.58
CA PRO A 24 -3.84 4.26 -11.75
C PRO A 24 -4.04 5.77 -11.84
N GLN A 25 -4.29 6.27 -13.06
CA GLN A 25 -4.75 7.64 -13.24
C GLN A 25 -6.15 7.79 -12.63
N ARG A 26 -6.35 8.86 -11.86
CA ARG A 26 -7.63 9.14 -11.22
C ARG A 26 -8.65 9.53 -12.29
N LYS A 27 -9.74 8.78 -12.37
CA LYS A 27 -10.89 9.08 -13.21
C LYS A 27 -11.85 10.04 -12.51
N PRO A 28 -12.68 10.80 -13.26
CA PRO A 28 -13.83 11.50 -12.70
C PRO A 28 -14.67 10.58 -11.82
N LYS A 29 -15.23 11.10 -10.72
CA LYS A 29 -15.94 10.28 -9.74
C LYS A 29 -17.11 9.52 -10.35
N GLU A 30 -17.85 10.14 -11.27
CA GLU A 30 -18.97 9.52 -11.96
C GLU A 30 -18.54 8.31 -12.80
N GLU A 31 -17.49 8.46 -13.60
CA GLU A 31 -16.89 7.36 -14.37
C GLU A 31 -16.38 6.26 -13.43
N GLN A 32 -15.70 6.63 -12.34
CA GLN A 32 -15.22 5.65 -11.35
C GLN A 32 -16.36 4.88 -10.70
N VAL A 33 -17.46 5.55 -10.33
CA VAL A 33 -18.66 4.93 -9.76
C VAL A 33 -19.32 3.99 -10.77
N ALA A 34 -19.40 4.38 -12.04
CA ALA A 34 -19.91 3.52 -13.10
C ALA A 34 -19.06 2.26 -13.28
N LEU A 35 -17.72 2.39 -13.25
CA LEU A 35 -16.78 1.26 -13.37
C LEU A 35 -16.89 0.24 -12.24
N GLN A 36 -17.33 0.67 -11.04
CA GLN A 36 -17.60 -0.22 -9.90
C GLN A 36 -19.07 -0.68 -9.82
N GLY A 37 -19.84 -0.51 -10.90
CA GLY A 37 -21.24 -0.94 -11.00
C GLY A 37 -22.22 -0.07 -10.20
N GLY A 38 -21.84 1.14 -9.83
CA GLY A 38 -22.68 2.04 -9.04
C GLY A 38 -22.80 1.65 -7.56
N LEU A 39 -21.97 0.73 -7.06
CA LEU A 39 -22.08 0.20 -5.70
C LEU A 39 -20.88 0.54 -4.84
N CYS A 40 -21.11 0.77 -3.54
CA CYS A 40 -20.06 0.92 -2.54
C CYS A 40 -19.27 -0.38 -2.42
N LEU A 41 -17.94 -0.33 -2.53
CA LEU A 41 -17.12 -1.55 -2.41
C LEU A 41 -17.16 -2.17 -1.01
N GLY A 42 -17.46 -1.37 0.03
CA GLY A 42 -17.54 -1.81 1.43
C GLY A 42 -18.85 -2.51 1.76
N CYS A 43 -19.98 -1.79 1.66
CA CYS A 43 -21.30 -2.29 2.07
C CYS A 43 -22.22 -2.72 0.91
N LYS A 44 -21.80 -2.55 -0.35
CA LYS A 44 -22.60 -2.84 -1.57
C LYS A 44 -23.86 -1.98 -1.76
N GLU A 45 -24.04 -0.93 -0.96
CA GLU A 45 -25.09 0.06 -1.15
C GLU A 45 -24.90 0.88 -2.43
N ARG A 46 -25.99 1.33 -3.06
CA ARG A 46 -25.93 2.16 -4.27
C ARG A 46 -25.31 3.52 -3.95
N LEU A 47 -24.36 3.94 -4.79
CA LEU A 47 -23.77 5.27 -4.75
C LEU A 47 -24.49 6.16 -5.74
N SER A 48 -24.83 7.36 -5.29
CA SER A 48 -25.37 8.43 -6.13
C SER A 48 -24.31 9.50 -6.34
N VAL A 49 -24.12 9.93 -7.59
CA VAL A 49 -23.32 11.10 -7.94
C VAL A 49 -24.30 12.17 -8.40
N THR A 50 -24.27 13.32 -7.74
CA THR A 50 -25.13 14.47 -8.04
C THR A 50 -24.28 15.70 -8.29
N LEU A 51 -24.89 16.77 -8.81
CA LEU A 51 -24.20 18.05 -9.04
C LEU A 51 -23.62 18.64 -7.74
N PHE A 52 -24.26 18.38 -6.59
CA PHE A 52 -23.91 18.99 -5.30
C PHE A 52 -23.19 18.03 -4.34
N SER A 53 -23.24 16.73 -4.59
CA SER A 53 -22.65 15.72 -3.71
C SER A 53 -22.13 14.53 -4.50
N ALA A 54 -20.94 14.06 -4.13
CA ALA A 54 -20.32 12.90 -4.73
C ALA A 54 -19.59 12.08 -3.67
N PRO A 55 -19.67 10.73 -3.75
CA PRO A 55 -19.13 9.83 -2.75
C PRO A 55 -17.64 10.08 -2.49
N PRO A 56 -17.16 9.89 -1.26
CA PRO A 56 -15.73 9.94 -0.95
C PRO A 56 -14.94 8.88 -1.73
N TYR A 57 -13.69 9.23 -2.06
CA TYR A 57 -12.78 8.40 -2.83
C TYR A 57 -11.63 7.93 -1.95
N CYS A 58 -11.42 6.61 -1.91
CA CYS A 58 -10.31 6.01 -1.18
C CYS A 58 -9.06 5.96 -2.07
N HIS A 59 -7.99 6.65 -1.64
CA HIS A 59 -6.73 6.69 -2.37
C HIS A 59 -5.92 5.39 -2.32
N PHE A 60 -6.24 4.48 -1.39
CA PHE A 60 -5.58 3.17 -1.29
C PHE A 60 -6.20 2.13 -2.23
N THR A 61 -7.54 2.08 -2.30
CA THR A 61 -8.25 1.11 -3.15
C THR A 61 -8.60 1.68 -4.53
N ASN A 62 -8.43 2.98 -4.73
CA ASN A 62 -8.80 3.71 -5.95
C ASN A 62 -10.29 3.60 -6.31
N CYS A 63 -11.17 3.51 -5.32
CA CYS A 63 -12.62 3.35 -5.52
C CYS A 63 -13.43 4.34 -4.68
N CYS A 64 -14.69 4.56 -5.06
CA CYS A 64 -15.65 5.38 -4.33
C CYS A 64 -16.41 4.56 -3.27
N TYR A 65 -16.76 5.18 -2.16
CA TYR A 65 -17.44 4.56 -1.01
C TYR A 65 -18.57 5.46 -0.51
N CYS A 66 -19.53 4.90 0.23
CA CYS A 66 -20.52 5.71 0.95
C CYS A 66 -19.89 6.34 2.20
N ASP A 67 -20.56 7.33 2.77
CA ASP A 67 -20.09 8.06 3.96
C ASP A 67 -20.02 7.19 5.22
N ASN A 68 -20.68 6.03 5.23
CA ASN A 68 -20.56 5.06 6.30
C ASN A 68 -19.24 4.29 6.24
N CYS A 69 -18.85 3.82 5.05
CA CYS A 69 -17.60 3.06 4.88
C CYS A 69 -16.35 3.94 4.76
N HIS A 70 -16.51 5.26 4.61
CA HIS A 70 -15.41 6.18 4.37
C HIS A 70 -15.58 7.47 5.19
N LYS A 71 -15.08 7.45 6.42
CA LYS A 71 -15.16 8.57 7.37
C LYS A 71 -14.10 9.66 7.17
N GLY A 72 -13.23 9.52 6.17
CA GLY A 72 -12.23 10.53 5.84
C GLY A 72 -10.90 10.33 6.55
N ASP A 73 -10.62 9.12 7.06
CA ASP A 73 -9.34 8.75 7.65
C ASP A 73 -8.19 9.08 6.69
N MET A 74 -7.09 9.59 7.25
CA MET A 74 -5.92 10.04 6.49
C MET A 74 -4.75 9.10 6.77
N ARG A 75 -4.18 8.50 5.73
CA ARG A 75 -2.99 7.63 5.84
C ARG A 75 -2.04 7.85 4.68
N VAL A 76 -0.77 7.54 4.91
CA VAL A 76 0.24 7.50 3.85
C VAL A 76 -0.07 6.32 2.93
N ILE A 77 0.02 6.53 1.62
CA ILE A 77 -0.32 5.50 0.63
C ILE A 77 0.97 4.82 0.15
N PRO A 78 1.21 3.53 0.47
CA PRO A 78 2.49 2.88 0.20
C PRO A 78 2.89 2.86 -1.27
N ALA A 79 1.92 2.74 -2.19
CA ALA A 79 2.15 2.85 -3.63
C ALA A 79 2.74 4.22 -4.04
N ARG A 80 2.29 5.31 -3.41
CA ARG A 80 2.78 6.68 -3.69
C ARG A 80 4.19 6.88 -3.16
N VAL A 81 4.48 6.34 -1.98
CA VAL A 81 5.84 6.34 -1.41
C VAL A 81 6.79 5.61 -2.36
N ALA A 82 6.39 4.40 -2.81
CA ALA A 82 7.21 3.58 -3.69
C ALA A 82 7.45 4.24 -5.06
N GLU A 83 6.41 4.75 -5.73
CA GLU A 83 6.51 5.26 -7.11
C GLU A 83 6.93 6.72 -7.22
N ARG A 84 6.60 7.55 -6.21
CA ARG A 84 6.73 9.01 -6.29
C ARG A 84 7.47 9.62 -5.11
N TRP A 85 7.87 8.82 -4.13
CA TRP A 85 8.47 9.31 -2.89
C TRP A 85 7.58 10.33 -2.17
N ASP A 86 6.26 10.13 -2.28
CA ASP A 86 5.24 11.00 -1.71
C ASP A 86 4.68 10.39 -0.41
N PHE A 87 4.97 11.07 0.71
CA PHE A 87 4.55 10.67 2.06
C PHE A 87 3.33 11.44 2.55
N ASP A 88 2.71 12.28 1.72
CA ASP A 88 1.50 12.99 2.11
C ASP A 88 0.38 12.01 2.43
N GLN A 89 -0.32 12.29 3.52
CA GLN A 89 -1.51 11.52 3.87
C GLN A 89 -2.64 11.83 2.89
N ARG A 90 -3.42 10.79 2.56
CA ARG A 90 -4.60 10.88 1.70
C ARG A 90 -5.78 10.16 2.33
N ARG A 91 -6.97 10.55 1.90
CA ARG A 91 -8.24 9.98 2.38
C ARG A 91 -8.36 8.51 2.00
N VAL A 92 -8.72 7.66 2.98
CA VAL A 92 -8.92 6.22 2.79
C VAL A 92 -10.23 5.76 3.44
N CYS A 93 -10.78 4.66 2.93
CA CYS A 93 -11.92 4.00 3.56
C CYS A 93 -11.47 3.34 4.88
N GLN A 94 -12.43 3.10 5.78
CA GLN A 94 -12.13 2.58 7.13
C GLN A 94 -11.36 1.24 7.08
N GLU A 95 -11.75 0.36 6.16
CA GLU A 95 -11.09 -0.95 5.98
C GLU A 95 -9.63 -0.79 5.52
N ALA A 96 -9.37 0.16 4.61
CA ALA A 96 -8.01 0.47 4.19
C ALA A 96 -7.20 1.10 5.32
N ALA A 97 -7.80 1.95 6.16
CA ALA A 97 -7.12 2.52 7.32
C ALA A 97 -6.67 1.41 8.29
N LYS A 98 -7.58 0.52 8.69
CA LYS A 98 -7.28 -0.64 9.55
C LYS A 98 -6.17 -1.50 8.95
N PHE A 99 -6.26 -1.80 7.65
CA PHE A 99 -5.25 -2.57 6.96
C PHE A 99 -3.86 -1.90 6.99
N LEU A 100 -3.79 -0.61 6.67
CA LEU A 100 -2.54 0.14 6.65
C LEU A 100 -1.92 0.24 8.05
N ASP A 101 -2.74 0.41 9.09
CA ASP A 101 -2.28 0.48 10.47
C ASP A 101 -1.73 -0.88 10.94
N ALA A 102 -2.46 -1.97 10.67
CA ALA A 102 -2.03 -3.32 11.04
C ALA A 102 -0.75 -3.79 10.32
N ASN A 103 -0.43 -3.22 9.15
CA ASN A 103 0.72 -3.63 8.35
C ASN A 103 1.84 -2.57 8.33
N ARG A 104 1.81 -1.59 9.23
CA ARG A 104 2.78 -0.48 9.23
C ARG A 104 4.24 -0.95 9.35
N THR A 105 4.50 -1.99 10.15
CA THR A 105 5.83 -2.56 10.38
C THR A 105 6.14 -3.75 9.46
N HIS A 106 5.16 -4.24 8.71
CA HIS A 106 5.34 -5.43 7.88
C HIS A 106 5.97 -5.08 6.52
N PRO A 107 7.12 -5.65 6.15
CA PRO A 107 7.78 -5.36 4.88
C PRO A 107 7.10 -6.08 3.71
N PHE A 108 6.00 -5.53 3.19
CA PHE A 108 5.25 -6.15 2.09
C PHE A 108 5.53 -5.52 0.70
N ILE A 109 6.31 -4.44 0.64
CA ILE A 109 6.74 -3.83 -0.63
C ILE A 109 8.16 -4.31 -0.94
N PRO A 110 8.36 -5.10 -2.01
CA PRO A 110 9.70 -5.50 -2.42
C PRO A 110 10.53 -4.28 -2.79
N ILE A 111 11.70 -4.13 -2.17
CA ILE A 111 12.62 -3.02 -2.48
C ILE A 111 13.03 -3.02 -3.96
N SER A 112 13.10 -4.19 -4.60
CA SER A 112 13.37 -4.35 -6.04
C SER A 112 12.37 -3.60 -6.93
N ARG A 113 11.11 -3.46 -6.52
CA ARG A 113 10.11 -2.63 -7.21
C ARG A 113 10.45 -1.15 -7.09
N ILE A 114 10.85 -0.71 -5.90
CA ILE A 114 11.23 0.68 -5.63
C ILE A 114 12.47 1.05 -6.45
N LEU A 115 13.41 0.12 -6.63
CA LEU A 115 14.63 0.37 -7.43
C LEU A 115 14.35 0.65 -8.92
N GLN A 116 13.17 0.31 -9.43
CA GLN A 116 12.76 0.55 -10.82
C GLN A 116 12.07 1.91 -11.02
N THR A 117 11.87 2.68 -9.95
CA THR A 117 11.14 3.96 -9.98
C THR A 117 12.10 5.13 -10.17
N LYS A 118 11.64 6.22 -10.81
CA LYS A 118 12.44 7.42 -11.10
C LYS A 118 12.33 8.48 -9.99
N VAL A 119 12.36 8.05 -8.74
CA VAL A 119 12.23 8.97 -7.60
C VAL A 119 13.56 9.66 -7.26
N PRO A 120 13.55 10.90 -6.74
CA PRO A 120 14.79 11.60 -6.34
C PRO A 120 15.67 10.78 -5.39
N SER A 121 15.05 10.02 -4.49
CA SER A 121 15.75 9.20 -3.48
C SER A 121 16.24 7.85 -4.00
N GLN A 122 16.13 7.56 -5.31
CA GLN A 122 16.49 6.25 -5.89
C GLN A 122 17.95 5.89 -5.61
N ALA A 123 18.88 6.85 -5.67
CA ALA A 123 20.30 6.62 -5.39
C ALA A 123 20.54 6.15 -3.94
N VAL A 124 19.90 6.83 -2.97
CA VAL A 124 19.98 6.49 -1.54
C VAL A 124 19.37 5.12 -1.29
N LEU A 125 18.19 4.84 -1.85
CA LEU A 125 17.49 3.57 -1.69
C LEU A 125 18.28 2.39 -2.28
N ARG A 126 18.93 2.58 -3.44
CA ARG A 126 19.86 1.60 -3.99
C ARG A 126 21.02 1.34 -3.04
N LYS A 127 21.62 2.39 -2.47
CA LYS A 127 22.72 2.23 -1.51
C LYS A 127 22.29 1.46 -0.27
N VAL A 128 21.14 1.81 0.32
CA VAL A 128 20.56 1.08 1.46
C VAL A 128 20.30 -0.38 1.10
N HIS A 129 19.74 -0.65 -0.08
CA HIS A 129 19.52 -2.02 -0.55
C HIS A 129 20.82 -2.84 -0.60
N TYR A 130 21.87 -2.30 -1.22
CA TYR A 130 23.16 -2.99 -1.31
C TYR A 130 23.80 -3.20 0.08
N LEU A 131 23.71 -2.23 0.98
CA LEU A 131 24.19 -2.37 2.36
C LEU A 131 23.43 -3.49 3.10
N ARG A 132 22.09 -3.56 2.95
CA ARG A 132 21.29 -4.64 3.54
C ARG A 132 21.69 -6.02 2.99
N LEU A 133 21.93 -6.14 1.69
CA LEU A 133 22.42 -7.40 1.09
C LEU A 133 23.79 -7.80 1.65
N GLY A 134 24.70 -6.84 1.85
CA GLY A 134 25.99 -7.09 2.49
C GLY A 134 25.84 -7.61 3.93
N LEU A 135 24.96 -6.97 4.72
CA LEU A 135 24.68 -7.40 6.08
C LEU A 135 24.04 -8.79 6.17
N THR A 136 23.18 -9.18 5.21
CA THR A 136 22.62 -10.54 5.17
C THR A 136 23.72 -11.59 5.03
N LYS A 137 24.71 -11.37 4.15
CA LYS A 137 25.85 -12.30 4.00
C LYS A 137 26.66 -12.42 5.28
N ILE A 138 26.90 -11.29 5.96
CA ILE A 138 27.61 -11.28 7.24
C ILE A 138 26.81 -12.07 8.29
N LYS A 139 25.50 -11.86 8.37
CA LYS A 139 24.61 -12.61 9.26
C LYS A 139 24.68 -14.12 8.99
N ASP A 140 24.68 -14.54 7.73
CA ASP A 140 24.73 -15.96 7.37
C ASP A 140 26.07 -16.61 7.79
N ILE A 141 27.20 -15.91 7.57
CA ILE A 141 28.53 -16.36 8.05
C ILE A 141 28.56 -16.50 9.58
N LEU A 142 28.04 -15.51 10.31
CA LEU A 142 28.00 -15.53 11.78
C LEU A 142 27.15 -16.69 12.31
N ARG A 143 26.04 -17.00 11.63
CA ARG A 143 25.14 -18.10 11.99
C ARG A 143 25.77 -19.48 11.74
N GLU A 144 26.48 -19.67 10.63
CA GLU A 144 27.16 -20.93 10.30
C GLU A 144 28.34 -21.24 11.24
N ARG A 145 28.97 -20.20 11.80
CA ARG A 145 30.14 -20.34 12.67
C ARG A 145 29.81 -20.38 14.16
N GLN A 146 28.54 -20.33 14.56
CA GLN A 146 28.09 -20.27 15.96
C GLN A 146 28.82 -19.16 16.75
N CYS A 147 29.03 -18.00 16.13
CA CYS A 147 29.66 -16.88 16.83
C CYS A 147 28.65 -16.21 17.78
N ASP A 148 28.94 -16.19 19.08
CA ASP A 148 28.17 -15.54 20.17
C ASP A 148 27.97 -14.02 20.00
N PHE A 149 28.51 -13.43 18.93
CA PHE A 149 28.34 -12.01 18.60
C PHE A 149 26.92 -11.64 18.15
N LEU A 150 26.03 -12.62 17.94
CA LEU A 150 24.66 -12.39 17.47
C LEU A 150 23.67 -12.02 18.60
N ASP A 151 23.97 -12.24 19.88
CA ASP A 151 23.07 -11.88 20.98
C ASP A 151 22.80 -10.37 21.10
N PRO A 152 23.79 -9.47 20.96
CA PRO A 152 23.55 -8.03 20.96
C PRO A 152 22.81 -7.54 19.70
N PHE A 153 23.06 -8.16 18.54
CA PHE A 153 22.43 -7.77 17.26
C PHE A 153 21.00 -8.28 17.13
N SER A 154 20.66 -9.39 17.79
CA SER A 154 19.28 -9.88 17.89
C SER A 154 18.35 -8.82 18.47
N ASN A 155 18.82 -8.12 19.51
CA ASN A 155 18.08 -7.03 20.16
C ASN A 155 17.95 -5.79 19.26
N VAL A 156 18.98 -5.45 18.49
CA VAL A 156 18.94 -4.31 17.53
C VAL A 156 18.01 -4.60 16.35
N VAL A 157 18.00 -5.83 15.84
CA VAL A 157 17.09 -6.25 14.78
C VAL A 157 15.65 -6.34 15.30
N ALA A 158 15.44 -6.79 16.54
CA ALA A 158 14.13 -6.79 17.19
C ALA A 158 13.61 -5.35 17.40
N SER A 159 14.45 -4.42 17.86
CA SER A 159 14.06 -3.01 18.08
C SER A 159 13.84 -2.20 16.79
N MET A 160 14.32 -2.68 15.64
CA MET A 160 14.05 -2.07 14.33
C MET A 160 12.75 -2.58 13.68
N LEU A 161 12.11 -3.59 14.28
CA LEU A 161 10.87 -4.21 13.81
C LEU A 161 9.65 -3.92 14.72
N GLU A 162 9.87 -3.24 15.85
CA GLU A 162 8.84 -2.56 16.66
C GLU A 162 8.51 -1.17 16.10
#